data_AF-A0A519Z5H2-F1
#
_entry.id   AF-A0A519Z5H2-F1
#
_cell.length_a   1.000
_cell.length_b   1.000
_cell.length_c   1.000
_cell.angle_alpha   90.00
_cell.angle_beta   90.00
_cell.angle_gamma   90.00
#
_symmetry.space_group_name_H-M   'P 1'
#
loop_
_entity.id
_entity.type
_entity.pdbx_description
1 polymer ?
#
loop_
_entity_poly.entity_id
_entity_poly.type
_entity_poly.pdbx_seq_one_letter_code
_entity_poly.pdbx_strand_id
1 'polypeptide(L)'
;MNIADRLWPAGPVDLPPEAGNLTASRYEPDENWLRQAHAEYQKAALWRWFATHLEDPRDAVPHSTGNDDYLWGDDEPVLADQALNERFADLVPPEVVREVLQAIQSEGGNEWANKRLDKAGG
;
A
#
# COMPACT_ATOMS: atom_id res chain seq x y z
N MET A 1 12.63 -10.52 2.25
CA MET A 1 11.40 -11.27 1.87
C MET A 1 10.41 -10.20 1.43
N ASN A 2 9.93 -10.23 0.18
CA ASN A 2 9.18 -9.10 -0.40
C ASN A 2 7.73 -9.12 0.13
N ILE A 3 7.32 -8.06 0.83
CA ILE A 3 5.99 -7.90 1.45
C ILE A 3 4.89 -7.94 0.38
N ALA A 4 5.24 -7.59 -0.87
CA ALA A 4 4.36 -7.69 -2.04
C ALA A 4 3.99 -9.13 -2.44
N ASP A 5 4.80 -10.12 -2.05
CA ASP A 5 4.59 -11.53 -2.43
C ASP A 5 3.63 -12.25 -1.47
N ARG A 6 3.45 -11.71 -0.26
CA ARG A 6 2.56 -12.27 0.76
C ARG A 6 1.16 -11.68 0.63
N LEU A 7 0.56 -11.94 -0.54
CA LEU A 7 -0.83 -11.60 -0.82
C LEU A 7 -1.75 -12.18 0.27
N TRP A 8 -2.63 -11.32 0.78
CA TRP A 8 -3.94 -11.58 1.39
C TRP A 8 -4.28 -13.05 1.71
N PRO A 9 -4.83 -13.41 2.88
CA PRO A 9 -5.09 -14.80 3.28
C PRO A 9 -5.98 -15.65 2.33
N ALA A 10 -6.56 -15.06 1.28
CA ALA A 10 -7.31 -15.77 0.23
C ALA A 10 -6.52 -16.06 -1.07
N GLY A 11 -5.28 -15.59 -1.22
CA GLY A 11 -4.41 -15.87 -2.38
C GLY A 11 -4.30 -14.73 -3.41
N PRO A 12 -3.59 -14.97 -4.53
CA PRO A 12 -3.41 -13.98 -5.60
C PRO A 12 -4.74 -13.71 -6.30
N VAL A 13 -5.39 -12.62 -5.91
CA VAL A 13 -6.55 -12.09 -6.64
C VAL A 13 -6.02 -11.31 -7.84
N ASP A 14 -6.20 -11.86 -9.03
CA ASP A 14 -5.90 -11.16 -10.27
C ASP A 14 -6.96 -10.07 -10.47
N LEU A 15 -6.52 -8.81 -10.37
CA LEU A 15 -7.39 -7.67 -10.56
C LEU A 15 -7.60 -7.49 -12.08
N PRO A 16 -8.85 -7.31 -12.55
CA PRO A 16 -9.09 -7.03 -13.95
C PRO A 16 -8.53 -5.65 -14.33
N PRO A 17 -8.27 -5.38 -15.62
CA PRO A 17 -7.83 -4.05 -16.07
C PRO A 17 -8.87 -2.95 -15.80
N GLU A 18 -10.14 -3.31 -15.61
CA GLU A 18 -11.21 -2.40 -15.18
C GLU A 18 -11.01 -1.91 -13.73
N ALA A 19 -10.22 -2.63 -12.94
CA ALA A 19 -9.91 -2.25 -11.56
C ALA A 19 -9.06 -1.00 -11.48
N GLY A 20 -8.38 -0.61 -12.55
CA GLY A 20 -7.49 0.54 -12.60
C GLY A 20 -6.22 0.26 -13.40
N ASN A 21 -5.25 1.18 -13.33
CA ASN A 21 -4.02 1.04 -14.09
C ASN A 21 -3.01 0.11 -13.41
N LEU A 22 -3.16 -1.20 -13.64
CA LEU A 22 -2.29 -2.26 -13.10
C LEU A 22 -0.82 -2.16 -13.56
N THR A 23 -0.57 -1.43 -14.65
CA THR A 23 0.76 -1.24 -15.24
C THR A 23 1.47 0.01 -14.73
N ALA A 24 0.78 0.88 -14.01
CA ALA A 24 1.37 2.07 -13.43
C ALA A 24 2.32 1.71 -12.28
N SER A 25 3.39 2.49 -12.13
CA SER A 25 4.33 2.36 -11.00
C SER A 25 3.65 2.59 -9.64
N ARG A 26 2.59 3.42 -9.64
CA ARG A 26 1.65 3.58 -8.54
C ARG A 26 0.30 3.12 -9.03
N TYR A 27 -0.19 2.01 -8.48
CA TYR A 27 -1.48 1.47 -8.87
C TYR A 27 -2.57 2.34 -8.25
N GLU A 28 -3.42 2.93 -9.09
CA GLU A 28 -4.61 3.66 -8.65
C GLU A 28 -5.86 2.87 -9.06
N PRO A 29 -6.64 2.37 -8.09
CA PRO A 29 -7.88 1.69 -8.40
C PRO A 29 -8.95 2.66 -8.90
N ASP A 30 -9.76 2.23 -9.86
CA ASP A 30 -10.92 2.98 -10.34
C ASP A 30 -12.01 2.97 -9.26
N GLU A 31 -12.44 4.15 -8.84
CA GLU A 31 -13.38 4.34 -7.73
C GLU A 31 -14.77 3.76 -8.04
N ASN A 32 -15.22 3.87 -9.30
CA ASN A 32 -16.52 3.36 -9.71
C ASN A 32 -16.53 1.84 -9.76
N TRP A 33 -15.45 1.24 -10.26
CA TRP A 33 -15.28 -0.21 -10.20
C TRP A 33 -15.15 -0.69 -8.76
N LEU A 34 -14.33 -0.02 -7.94
CA LEU A 34 -14.05 -0.42 -6.57
C LEU A 34 -15.31 -0.46 -5.72
N ARG A 35 -16.21 0.54 -5.86
CA ARG A 35 -17.51 0.56 -5.17
C ARG A 35 -18.43 -0.62 -5.55
N GLN A 36 -18.32 -1.11 -6.78
CA GLN A 36 -19.17 -2.19 -7.32
C GLN A 36 -18.52 -3.57 -7.19
N ALA A 37 -17.20 -3.62 -6.97
CA ALA A 37 -16.44 -4.85 -6.86
C ALA A 37 -16.81 -5.64 -5.60
N HIS A 38 -16.63 -6.96 -5.63
CA HIS A 38 -16.78 -7.78 -4.42
C HIS A 38 -15.71 -7.43 -3.39
N ALA A 39 -16.03 -7.66 -2.11
CA ALA A 39 -15.15 -7.40 -0.99
C ALA A 39 -13.74 -8.01 -1.17
N GLU A 40 -13.60 -9.18 -1.78
CA GLU A 40 -12.29 -9.79 -2.04
C GLU A 40 -11.45 -8.99 -3.04
N TYR A 41 -12.06 -8.51 -4.12
CA TYR A 41 -11.40 -7.65 -5.11
C TYR A 41 -11.09 -6.27 -4.54
N GLN A 42 -11.98 -5.72 -3.72
CA GLN A 42 -11.73 -4.47 -3.00
C GLN A 42 -10.49 -4.60 -2.11
N LYS A 43 -10.41 -5.65 -1.29
CA LYS A 43 -9.28 -5.91 -0.40
C LYS A 43 -7.97 -6.05 -1.17
N ALA A 44 -7.99 -6.77 -2.29
CA ALA A 44 -6.82 -6.92 -3.17
C ALA A 44 -6.38 -5.58 -3.80
N ALA A 45 -7.33 -4.76 -4.26
CA ALA A 45 -7.05 -3.44 -4.81
C ALA A 45 -6.46 -2.48 -3.77
N LEU A 46 -7.01 -2.45 -2.55
CA LEU A 46 -6.48 -1.66 -1.43
C LEU A 46 -5.06 -2.08 -1.07
N TRP A 47 -4.80 -3.39 -0.96
CA TRP A 47 -3.47 -3.92 -0.67
C TRP A 47 -2.46 -3.56 -1.76
N ARG A 48 -2.86 -3.65 -3.04
CA ARG A 48 -1.97 -3.31 -4.15
C ARG A 48 -1.69 -1.81 -4.23
N TRP A 49 -2.68 -0.97 -3.97
CA TRP A 49 -2.48 0.47 -3.83
C TRP A 49 -1.47 0.74 -2.71
N PHE A 50 -1.66 0.14 -1.54
CA PHE A 50 -0.76 0.25 -0.40
C PHE A 50 0.68 -0.15 -0.77
N ALA A 51 0.89 -1.35 -1.31
CA ALA A 51 2.23 -1.85 -1.67
C ALA A 51 2.95 -1.05 -2.78
N THR A 52 2.20 -0.26 -3.57
CA THR A 52 2.79 0.59 -4.62
C THR A 52 2.96 2.04 -4.18
N HIS A 53 2.22 2.50 -3.18
CA HIS A 53 2.30 3.86 -2.64
C HIS A 53 3.15 3.99 -1.37
N LEU A 54 3.20 2.93 -0.57
CA LEU A 54 3.88 2.87 0.71
C LEU A 54 4.91 1.74 0.66
N GLU A 55 6.03 1.94 1.32
CA GLU A 55 7.08 0.94 1.44
C GLU A 55 7.57 0.87 2.89
N ASP A 56 8.24 -0.23 3.24
CA ASP A 56 8.80 -0.39 4.57
C ASP A 56 9.89 0.69 4.77
N PRO A 57 9.83 1.46 5.87
CA PRO A 57 10.79 2.53 6.12
C PRO A 57 12.23 2.04 6.20
N ARG A 58 12.48 0.75 6.43
CA ARG A 58 13.82 0.15 6.45
C ARG A 58 14.36 -0.15 5.05
N ASP A 59 13.48 -0.30 4.06
CA ASP A 59 13.84 -0.51 2.64
C ASP A 59 13.95 0.84 1.90
N ALA A 60 13.16 1.85 2.31
CA ALA A 60 13.13 3.20 1.73
C ALA A 60 14.42 4.02 1.86
N VAL A 61 15.29 3.66 2.82
CA VAL A 61 16.56 4.35 3.05
C VAL A 61 17.69 3.57 2.37
N PRO A 62 18.40 4.15 1.38
CA PRO A 62 19.62 3.52 0.90
C PRO A 62 20.60 3.43 2.06
N HIS A 63 20.96 2.19 2.42
CA HIS A 63 21.93 1.88 3.45
C HIS A 63 23.28 2.53 3.07
N SER A 64 23.52 3.77 3.51
CA SER A 64 24.85 4.35 3.43
C SER A 64 25.68 3.66 4.50
N THR A 65 26.55 2.77 4.05
CA THR A 65 27.54 2.07 4.88
C THR A 65 28.30 3.11 5.71
N GLY A 66 27.96 3.30 6.98
CA GLY A 66 28.75 4.17 7.84
C GLY A 66 28.12 4.74 9.11
N ASN A 67 26.79 4.89 9.21
CA ASN A 67 26.21 5.45 10.44
C ASN A 67 24.81 4.91 10.70
N ASP A 68 24.62 4.30 11.86
CA ASP A 68 23.42 3.60 12.34
C ASP A 68 22.29 4.58 12.76
N ASP A 69 22.07 5.64 11.98
CA ASP A 69 21.01 6.60 12.21
C ASP A 69 19.99 6.49 11.08
N TYR A 70 18.76 6.09 11.44
CA TYR A 70 17.60 6.18 10.57
C TYR A 70 17.35 7.66 10.26
N LEU A 71 17.90 8.13 9.13
CA LEU A 71 17.54 9.44 8.58
C LEU A 71 16.14 9.32 7.99
N TRP A 72 15.13 9.57 8.81
CA TRP A 72 13.82 10.02 8.34
C TRP A 72 14.04 11.32 7.57
N GLY A 73 14.31 11.21 6.27
CA GLY A 73 14.59 12.38 5.45
C GLY A 73 13.31 13.15 5.21
N ASP A 74 13.00 14.14 6.03
CA ASP A 74 11.91 15.15 5.92
C ASP A 74 10.46 14.63 5.72
N ASP A 75 10.27 13.34 5.45
CA ASP A 75 8.96 12.70 5.25
C ASP A 75 8.53 12.04 6.57
N GLU A 76 7.47 12.57 7.18
CA GLU A 76 6.88 11.99 8.39
C GLU A 76 6.31 10.59 8.09
N PRO A 77 6.40 9.64 9.05
CA PRO A 77 5.80 8.32 8.90
C PRO A 77 4.31 8.46 8.64
N VAL A 78 3.84 7.82 7.56
CA VAL A 78 2.43 7.79 7.19
C VAL A 78 1.77 6.62 7.91
N LEU A 79 0.66 6.91 8.59
CA LEU A 79 -0.14 5.88 9.24
C LEU A 79 -0.98 5.15 8.19
N ALA A 80 -0.80 3.83 8.09
CA ALA A 80 -1.56 2.99 7.15
C ALA A 80 -3.07 3.12 7.35
N ASP A 81 -3.52 3.15 8.62
CA ASP A 81 -4.92 3.38 8.98
C ASP A 81 -5.45 4.69 8.42
N GLN A 82 -4.70 5.78 8.62
CA GLN A 82 -5.13 7.09 8.19
C GLN A 82 -5.19 7.17 6.66
N ALA A 83 -4.12 6.74 5.97
CA ALA A 83 -4.05 6.78 4.52
C ALA A 83 -5.16 5.94 3.85
N LEU A 84 -5.44 4.75 4.39
CA LEU A 84 -6.49 3.88 3.87
C LEU A 84 -7.88 4.42 4.18
N ASN A 85 -8.14 4.89 5.40
CA ASN A 85 -9.44 5.46 5.75
C ASN A 85 -9.73 6.74 4.97
N GLU A 86 -8.78 7.68 4.88
CA GLU A 86 -8.98 8.95 4.16
C GLU A 86 -9.33 8.72 2.68
N ARG A 87 -8.75 7.69 2.06
CA ARG A 87 -8.94 7.43 0.63
C ARG A 87 -10.05 6.45 0.31
N PHE A 88 -10.23 5.40 1.12
CA PHE A 88 -11.11 4.29 0.81
C PHE A 88 -12.36 4.21 1.69
N ALA A 89 -12.45 4.91 2.82
CA ALA A 89 -13.63 4.80 3.68
C ALA A 89 -14.94 5.28 3.02
N ASP A 90 -14.85 6.16 2.00
CA ASP A 90 -16.00 6.56 1.17
C ASP A 90 -16.30 5.57 0.03
N LEU A 91 -15.30 4.78 -0.39
CA LEU A 91 -15.39 3.92 -1.57
C LEU A 91 -15.75 2.47 -1.24
N VAL A 92 -15.25 1.95 -0.13
CA VAL A 92 -15.45 0.56 0.29
C VAL A 92 -15.98 0.51 1.72
N PRO A 93 -16.74 -0.53 2.09
CA PRO A 93 -17.23 -0.68 3.44
C PRO A 93 -16.07 -0.68 4.46
N PRO A 94 -16.28 -0.11 5.65
CA PRO A 94 -15.24 0.02 6.67
C PRO A 94 -14.70 -1.35 7.15
N GLU A 95 -15.50 -2.41 7.03
CA GLU A 95 -15.08 -3.77 7.31
C GLU A 95 -13.93 -4.22 6.39
N VAL A 96 -14.01 -3.90 5.10
CA VAL A 96 -12.96 -4.20 4.11
C VAL A 96 -11.68 -3.45 4.41
N VAL A 97 -11.78 -2.13 4.69
CA VAL A 97 -10.62 -1.31 5.08
C VAL A 97 -9.95 -1.88 6.32
N ARG A 98 -10.75 -2.22 7.34
CA ARG A 98 -10.25 -2.74 8.61
C ARG A 98 -9.56 -4.09 8.45
N GLU A 99 -10.09 -5.02 7.66
CA GLU A 99 -9.41 -6.30 7.45
C GLU A 99 -8.05 -6.11 6.75
N VAL A 100 -7.99 -5.22 5.74
CA VAL A 100 -6.73 -4.85 5.06
C VAL A 100 -5.74 -4.24 6.02
N LEU A 101 -6.21 -3.29 6.81
CA LEU A 101 -5.39 -2.63 7.80
C LEU A 101 -4.83 -3.61 8.85
N GLN A 102 -5.65 -4.53 9.35
CA GLN A 102 -5.18 -5.54 10.31
C GLN A 102 -4.09 -6.44 9.71
N ALA A 103 -4.20 -6.80 8.43
CA ALA A 103 -3.16 -7.55 7.74
C ALA A 103 -1.85 -6.75 7.63
N ILE A 104 -1.94 -5.47 7.23
CA ILE A 104 -0.78 -4.56 7.13
C ILE A 104 -0.11 -4.39 8.51
N GLN A 105 -0.91 -4.10 9.53
CA GLN A 105 -0.41 -3.91 10.90
C GLN A 105 0.23 -5.18 11.46
N SER A 106 -0.29 -6.36 11.10
CA SER A 106 0.30 -7.63 11.52
C SER A 106 1.64 -7.93 10.84
N GLU A 107 1.91 -7.34 9.66
CA GLU A 107 3.16 -7.56 8.91
C GLU A 107 4.25 -6.55 9.29
N GLY A 108 3.94 -5.26 9.23
CA GLY A 108 4.93 -4.18 9.40
C GLY A 108 4.57 -3.13 10.46
N GLY A 109 3.42 -3.26 11.11
CA GLY A 109 2.90 -2.25 12.04
C GLY A 109 2.07 -1.17 11.34
N ASN A 110 1.77 -0.09 12.05
CA ASN A 110 0.91 0.99 11.54
C ASN A 110 1.70 2.13 10.87
N GLU A 111 3.02 2.15 11.02
CA GLU A 111 3.89 3.23 10.57
C GLU A 111 4.63 2.81 9.29
N TRP A 112 4.41 3.56 8.21
CA TRP A 112 4.97 3.26 6.89
C TRP A 112 5.60 4.50 6.27
N ALA A 113 6.60 4.31 5.42
CA ALA A 113 7.18 5.41 4.66
C ALA A 113 6.40 5.60 3.35
N ASN A 114 6.18 6.87 2.97
CA ASN A 114 5.71 7.16 1.62
C ASN A 114 6.77 6.70 0.64
N LYS A 115 6.38 5.83 -0.30
CA LYS A 115 7.29 5.34 -1.31
C LYS A 115 7.82 6.54 -2.05
N ARG A 116 9.11 6.84 -1.95
CA ARG A 116 9.64 8.01 -2.65
C ARG A 116 9.68 7.65 -4.13
N LEU A 117 9.08 8.51 -4.96
CA LEU A 117 9.37 8.49 -6.40
C LEU A 117 10.69 9.24 -6.59
N ASP A 118 11.78 8.81 -5.93
CA ASP A 118 13.09 9.38 -6.19
C ASP A 118 13.57 8.91 -7.56
N LYS A 119 13.34 9.78 -8.54
CA LYS A 119 14.20 10.05 -9.69
C LYS A 119 15.18 8.92 -10.08
N ALA A 120 14.67 7.90 -10.76
CA ALA A 120 15.43 7.35 -11.88
C ALA A 120 15.36 8.38 -13.03
N GLY A 121 16.32 9.31 -13.08
CA GLY A 121 16.43 10.25 -14.20
C GLY A 121 17.25 11.49 -13.88
N GLY A 122 18.56 11.38 -14.06
CA GLY A 122 19.54 12.45 -14.02
C GLY A 122 20.94 11.91 -14.13
#